data_AF-A0AA92W746-F1
#
_entry.id   AF-A0AA92W746-F1
#
_cell.length_a   1.000
_cell.length_b   1.000
_cell.length_c   1.000
_cell.angle_alpha   90.00
_cell.angle_beta   90.00
_cell.angle_gamma   90.00
#
_symmetry.space_group_name_H-M   'P 1'
#
loop_
_entity.id
_entity.type
_entity.pdbx_description
1 polymer ?
#
loop_
_entity_poly.entity_id
_entity_poly.type
_entity_poly.pdbx_seq_one_letter_code
_entity_poly.pdbx_strand_id
1 'polypeptide(L)'
;MIMIDDKDIEVAARLDDKEYYDRLSDNDRCFFEYGFRRGYNRALKGLFHPASEVPRNDNGEVLAFSRIFCNRKLYNMNAMLDKTTCNTYQEMWEEQVYMFQLSDWIFVDELFDLITKGGNHD
;
A
#
# COMPACT_ATOMS: atom_id res chain seq x y z
N MET A 1 -21.77 11.27 -4.32
CA MET A 1 -21.36 9.94 -4.81
C MET A 1 -21.11 10.09 -6.30
N ILE A 2 -19.87 9.93 -6.76
CA ILE A 2 -19.57 9.93 -8.20
C ILE A 2 -19.81 8.49 -8.65
N MET A 3 -20.85 8.27 -9.45
CA MET A 3 -21.10 7.00 -10.13
C MET A 3 -20.18 6.97 -11.35
N ILE A 4 -19.26 6.01 -11.40
CA ILE A 4 -18.44 5.74 -12.58
C ILE A 4 -19.29 4.86 -13.51
N ASP A 5 -19.37 5.20 -14.80
CA ASP A 5 -20.11 4.43 -15.79
C ASP A 5 -19.37 3.11 -16.09
N ASP A 6 -20.09 2.01 -16.29
CA ASP A 6 -19.54 0.71 -16.70
C ASP A 6 -18.69 0.86 -17.98
N LYS A 7 -19.09 1.78 -18.86
CA LYS A 7 -18.34 2.11 -20.07
C LYS A 7 -16.96 2.73 -19.79
N ASP A 8 -16.85 3.54 -18.73
CA ASP A 8 -15.58 4.14 -18.32
C ASP A 8 -14.64 3.07 -17.71
N ILE A 9 -15.22 2.06 -17.04
CA ILE A 9 -14.49 0.90 -16.50
C ILE A 9 -13.98 0.01 -17.65
N GLU A 10 -14.80 -0.28 -18.66
CA GLU A 10 -14.37 -1.06 -19.84
C GLU A 10 -13.24 -0.36 -20.60
N VAL A 11 -13.33 0.97 -20.78
CA VAL A 11 -12.26 1.75 -21.42
C VAL A 11 -10.98 1.68 -20.60
N ALA A 12 -11.07 1.79 -19.27
CA ALA A 12 -9.91 1.66 -18.40
C ALA A 12 -9.28 0.25 -18.44
N ALA A 13 -10.09 -0.80 -18.50
CA ALA A 13 -9.61 -2.19 -18.59
C ALA A 13 -8.83 -2.45 -19.89
N ARG A 14 -9.25 -1.85 -21.02
CA ARG A 14 -8.52 -1.95 -22.30
C ARG A 14 -7.15 -1.30 -22.28
N LEU A 15 -6.89 -0.38 -21.35
CA LEU A 15 -5.59 0.29 -21.24
C LEU A 15 -4.51 -0.61 -20.63
N ASP A 16 -4.89 -1.77 -20.08
CA ASP A 16 -3.95 -2.83 -19.68
C ASP A 16 -3.43 -3.63 -20.89
N ASP A 17 -4.16 -3.62 -22.01
CA ASP A 17 -3.68 -4.20 -23.27
C ASP A 17 -2.59 -3.30 -23.88
N LYS A 18 -1.38 -3.85 -23.99
CA LYS A 18 -0.21 -3.14 -24.49
C LYS A 18 -0.39 -2.64 -25.92
N GLU A 19 -1.02 -3.42 -26.79
CA GLU A 19 -1.19 -3.06 -28.19
C GLU A 19 -2.18 -1.90 -28.35
N TYR A 20 -3.25 -1.89 -27.54
CA TYR A 20 -4.17 -0.76 -27.45
C TYR A 20 -3.49 0.48 -26.86
N TYR A 21 -2.73 0.32 -25.77
CA TYR A 21 -1.98 1.40 -25.14
C TYR A 21 -0.98 2.07 -26.09
N ASP A 22 -0.21 1.28 -26.84
CA ASP A 22 0.82 1.77 -27.76
C ASP A 22 0.23 2.53 -28.97
N ARG A 23 -1.06 2.32 -29.29
CA ARG A 23 -1.79 3.02 -30.36
C ARG A 23 -2.32 4.40 -29.95
N LEU A 24 -2.30 4.72 -28.66
CA LEU A 24 -2.79 6.01 -28.17
C LEU A 24 -1.86 7.16 -28.53
N SER A 25 -2.44 8.37 -28.63
CA SER A 25 -1.65 9.58 -28.76
C SER A 25 -0.75 9.78 -27.54
N ASP A 26 0.36 10.51 -27.70
CA ASP A 26 1.24 10.85 -26.57
C ASP A 26 0.49 11.58 -25.45
N ASN A 27 -0.48 12.43 -25.81
CA ASN A 27 -1.30 13.18 -24.86
C ASN A 27 -2.21 12.25 -24.04
N ASP A 28 -2.85 11.28 -24.69
CA ASP A 28 -3.77 10.35 -24.02
C ASP A 28 -3.00 9.40 -23.09
N ARG A 29 -1.82 8.91 -23.53
CA ARG A 29 -0.92 8.12 -22.67
C ARG A 29 -0.49 8.90 -21.43
N CYS A 30 -0.04 10.14 -21.61
CA CYS A 30 0.35 11.00 -20.49
C CYS A 30 -0.80 11.23 -19.50
N PHE A 31 -2.01 11.47 -20.01
CA PHE A 31 -3.18 11.68 -19.16
C PHE A 31 -3.55 10.40 -18.38
N PHE A 32 -3.53 9.25 -19.04
CA PHE A 32 -3.79 7.96 -18.39
C PHE A 32 -2.75 7.63 -17.32
N GLU A 33 -1.45 7.69 -17.64
CA GLU A 33 -0.38 7.44 -16.66
C GLU A 33 -0.48 8.37 -15.46
N TYR A 34 -0.82 9.64 -15.69
CA TYR A 34 -1.02 10.61 -14.62
C TYR A 34 -2.22 10.26 -13.73
N GLY A 35 -3.36 9.90 -14.35
CA GLY A 35 -4.57 9.45 -13.67
C GLY A 35 -4.31 8.19 -12.85
N PHE A 36 -3.67 7.18 -13.45
CA PHE A 36 -3.30 5.93 -12.81
C PHE A 36 -2.37 6.15 -11.62
N ARG A 37 -1.29 6.95 -11.78
CA ARG A 37 -0.39 7.30 -10.67
C ARG A 37 -1.15 7.97 -9.53
N ARG A 38 -2.11 8.85 -9.82
CA ARG A 38 -2.92 9.49 -8.77
C ARG A 38 -3.90 8.53 -8.09
N GLY A 39 -4.57 7.67 -8.86
CA GLY A 39 -5.48 6.65 -8.35
C GLY A 39 -4.75 5.66 -7.45
N TYR A 40 -3.66 5.08 -7.95
CA TYR A 40 -2.80 4.16 -7.21
C TYR A 40 -2.25 4.78 -5.92
N ASN A 41 -1.71 6.01 -5.98
CA ASN A 41 -1.22 6.70 -4.78
C ASN A 41 -2.32 6.99 -3.77
N ARG A 42 -3.57 7.24 -4.19
CA ARG A 42 -4.71 7.45 -3.28
C ARG A 42 -5.16 6.15 -2.64
N ALA A 43 -5.26 5.06 -3.42
CA ALA A 43 -5.57 3.73 -2.91
C ALA A 43 -4.54 3.29 -1.87
N LEU A 44 -3.25 3.44 -2.18
CA LEU A 44 -2.17 3.14 -1.25
C LEU A 44 -2.16 4.02 0.00
N LYS A 45 -2.47 5.32 -0.11
CA LYS A 45 -2.55 6.23 1.05
C LYS A 45 -3.60 5.82 2.07
N GLY A 46 -4.64 5.10 1.65
CA GLY A 46 -5.66 4.60 2.57
C GLY A 46 -5.22 3.38 3.38
N LEU A 47 -4.13 2.71 2.99
CA LEU A 47 -3.64 1.47 3.59
C LEU A 47 -2.45 1.68 4.53
N PHE A 48 -1.66 2.73 4.30
CA PHE A 48 -0.53 3.04 5.15
C PHE A 48 -0.99 3.85 6.37
N HIS A 49 -0.87 3.24 7.54
CA HIS A 49 -1.09 3.89 8.83
C HIS A 49 0.21 4.56 9.29
N PRO A 50 0.14 5.75 9.90
CA PRO A 50 1.33 6.40 10.43
C PRO A 50 1.89 5.60 11.62
N ALA A 51 3.22 5.58 11.77
CA ALA A 51 3.88 4.89 12.88
C ALA A 51 3.54 5.45 14.28
N SER A 52 2.94 6.64 14.35
CA SER A 52 2.38 7.20 15.58
C SER A 52 1.12 6.45 16.06
N GLU A 53 0.47 5.69 15.19
CA GLU A 53 -0.63 4.80 15.54
C GLU A 53 -0.07 3.42 15.88
N VAL A 54 -0.43 2.87 17.04
CA VAL A 54 -0.04 1.52 17.44
C VAL A 54 -1.02 0.53 16.78
N PRO A 55 -0.53 -0.39 15.94
CA PRO A 55 -1.39 -1.42 15.35
C PRO A 55 -1.97 -2.32 16.43
N ARG A 56 -3.17 -2.85 16.19
CA ARG A 56 -3.71 -3.90 17.05
C ARG A 56 -3.04 -5.22 16.70
N ASN A 57 -2.42 -5.86 17.68
CA ASN A 57 -1.63 -7.09 17.49
C ASN A 57 -2.49 -8.37 17.39
N ASP A 58 -3.81 -8.27 17.52
CA ASP A 58 -4.77 -9.35 17.34
C ASP A 58 -5.35 -9.41 15.91
N ASN A 59 -5.11 -8.38 15.09
CA ASN A 59 -5.70 -8.20 13.76
C ASN A 59 -4.86 -8.77 12.59
N GLY A 60 -3.81 -9.55 12.87
CA GLY A 60 -3.00 -10.23 11.85
C GLY A 60 -1.55 -9.75 11.76
N GLU A 61 -0.88 -10.07 10.65
CA GLU A 61 0.53 -9.71 10.48
C GLU A 61 0.74 -8.24 10.14
N VAL A 62 1.71 -7.61 10.82
CA VAL A 62 2.03 -6.18 10.64
C VAL A 62 3.40 -6.03 10.00
N LEU A 63 3.43 -5.25 8.92
CA LEU A 63 4.65 -4.78 8.28
C LEU A 63 4.84 -3.29 8.55
N ALA A 64 6.01 -2.91 9.06
CA ALA A 64 6.38 -1.52 9.26
C ALA A 64 7.51 -1.08 8.32
N PHE A 65 7.51 0.19 7.95
CA PHE A 65 8.47 0.76 7.01
C PHE A 65 9.27 1.87 7.67
N SER A 66 10.56 1.96 7.37
CA SER A 66 11.33 3.18 7.64
C SER A 66 11.68 3.90 6.34
N ARG A 67 11.67 5.24 6.40
CA ARG A 67 12.12 6.12 5.31
C ARG A 67 13.39 6.83 5.73
N ILE A 68 14.52 6.12 5.61
CA ILE A 68 15.83 6.68 5.90
C ILE A 68 16.61 6.80 4.58
N PHE A 69 17.02 8.02 4.22
CA PHE A 69 17.87 8.32 3.05
C PHE A 69 17.43 7.63 1.74
N CYS A 70 16.17 7.80 1.37
CA CYS A 70 15.57 7.28 0.12
C CYS A 70 15.44 5.73 0.03
N ASN A 71 15.98 4.98 0.99
CA ASN A 71 15.81 3.54 1.07
C ASN A 71 14.61 3.21 1.96
N ARG A 72 13.67 2.43 1.44
CA ARG A 72 12.57 1.89 2.22
C ARG A 72 12.99 0.55 2.80
N LYS A 73 13.13 0.47 4.12
CA LYS A 73 13.32 -0.81 4.81
C LYS A 73 11.97 -1.33 5.29
N LEU A 74 11.80 -2.65 5.24
CA LEU A 74 10.59 -3.36 5.66
C LEU A 74 10.90 -4.22 6.87
N TYR A 75 10.08 -4.14 7.91
CA TYR A 75 10.22 -4.90 9.14
C TYR A 75 8.95 -5.71 9.39
N ASN A 76 9.11 -7.01 9.63
CA ASN A 76 8.02 -7.86 10.13
C ASN A 76 7.96 -7.70 11.64
N MET A 77 6.90 -7.06 12.13
CA MET A 77 6.79 -6.67 13.52
C MET A 77 6.43 -7.85 14.44
N ASN A 78 5.81 -8.90 13.88
CA ASN A 78 5.57 -10.13 14.63
C ASN A 78 6.86 -10.90 14.89
N ALA A 79 7.79 -10.93 13.92
CA ALA A 79 9.12 -11.50 14.14
C ALA A 79 9.98 -10.69 15.13
N MET A 80 9.61 -9.43 15.40
CA MET A 80 10.28 -8.58 16.39
C MET A 80 9.71 -8.79 17.80
N LEU A 81 8.43 -9.16 17.94
CA LEU A 81 7.81 -9.48 19.24
C LEU A 81 8.62 -10.54 20.01
N ASP A 82 9.07 -11.59 19.34
CA ASP A 82 9.83 -12.67 19.97
C ASP A 82 11.26 -12.28 20.39
N LYS A 83 11.71 -11.07 20.05
CA LYS A 83 13.10 -10.61 20.24
C LYS A 83 13.23 -9.49 21.26
N THR A 84 12.13 -8.93 21.77
CA THR A 84 12.20 -7.81 22.72
C THR A 84 11.97 -8.28 24.15
N THR A 85 12.44 -7.46 25.10
CA THR A 85 12.19 -7.66 26.54
C THR A 85 11.05 -6.78 27.05
N CYS A 86 10.27 -6.18 26.17
CA CYS A 86 9.19 -5.26 26.52
C CYS A 86 8.02 -6.02 27.15
N ASN A 87 7.29 -5.38 28.06
CA ASN A 87 6.18 -6.02 28.76
C ASN A 87 4.85 -5.87 28.01
N THR A 88 4.76 -4.89 27.11
CA THR A 88 3.57 -4.64 26.30
C THR A 88 3.91 -4.45 24.83
N TYR A 89 2.92 -4.72 23.97
CA TYR A 89 3.04 -4.46 22.53
C TYR A 89 3.26 -2.99 22.23
N GLN A 90 2.63 -2.09 23.01
CA GLN A 90 2.78 -0.65 22.84
C GLN A 90 4.20 -0.18 23.15
N GLU A 91 4.80 -0.63 24.27
CA GLU A 91 6.19 -0.31 24.62
C GLU A 91 7.15 -0.82 23.53
N MET A 92 6.96 -2.06 23.07
CA MET A 92 7.72 -2.62 21.96
C MET A 92 7.59 -1.72 20.73
N TRP A 93 6.36 -1.37 20.35
CA TRP A 93 6.11 -0.54 19.18
C TRP A 93 6.86 0.80 19.26
N GLU A 94 6.71 1.52 20.37
CA GLU A 94 7.35 2.82 20.58
C GLU A 94 8.88 2.73 20.51
N GLU A 95 9.49 1.69 21.11
CA GLU A 95 10.93 1.44 20.99
C GLU A 95 11.37 1.17 19.55
N GLN A 96 10.62 0.36 18.81
CA GLN A 96 10.95 0.04 17.42
C GLN A 96 10.79 1.25 16.50
N VAL A 97 9.74 2.06 16.69
CA VAL A 97 9.53 3.32 15.97
C VAL A 97 10.72 4.24 16.20
N TYR A 98 11.19 4.37 17.44
CA TYR A 98 12.36 5.18 17.76
C TYR A 98 13.66 4.61 17.16
N MET A 99 13.93 3.32 17.37
CA MET A 99 15.19 2.68 16.96
C MET A 99 15.34 2.60 15.44
N PHE A 100 14.27 2.23 14.74
CA PHE A 100 14.30 2.01 13.29
C PHE A 100 13.76 3.19 12.49
N GLN A 101 13.33 4.26 13.16
CA GLN A 101 12.73 5.45 12.54
C GLN A 101 11.58 5.06 11.62
N LEU A 102 10.67 4.23 12.15
CA LEU A 102 9.50 3.76 11.40
C LEU A 102 8.60 4.95 11.06
N SER A 103 8.12 5.02 9.82
CA SER A 103 7.25 6.08 9.34
C SER A 103 5.82 5.64 9.16
N ASP A 104 5.62 4.43 8.64
CA ASP A 104 4.32 3.90 8.25
C ASP A 104 4.23 2.40 8.58
N TRP A 105 3.03 1.85 8.67
CA TRP A 105 2.76 0.41 8.75
C TRP A 105 1.50 0.01 7.99
N ILE A 106 1.35 -1.29 7.73
CA ILE A 106 0.20 -1.88 7.03
C ILE A 106 -0.07 -3.31 7.55
N PHE A 107 -1.32 -3.75 7.52
CA PHE A 107 -1.65 -5.16 7.71
C PHE A 107 -1.34 -5.97 6.44
N VAL A 108 -0.71 -7.13 6.60
CA VAL A 108 -0.38 -8.03 5.48
C VAL A 108 -1.63 -8.44 4.70
N ASP A 109 -2.74 -8.70 5.38
CA ASP A 109 -4.00 -9.07 4.74
C ASP A 109 -4.55 -7.93 3.86
N GLU A 110 -4.48 -6.68 4.32
CA GLU A 110 -4.90 -5.51 3.53
C GLU A 110 -4.01 -5.31 2.30
N LEU A 111 -2.71 -5.62 2.42
CA LEU A 111 -1.79 -5.61 1.28
C LEU A 111 -2.13 -6.72 0.28
N PHE A 112 -2.43 -7.93 0.74
CA PHE A 112 -2.85 -9.03 -0.13
C PHE A 112 -4.17 -8.74 -0.81
N ASP A 113 -5.14 -8.18 -0.09
CA ASP A 113 -6.41 -7.74 -0.66
C ASP A 113 -6.20 -6.76 -1.81
N LEU A 114 -5.30 -5.78 -1.66
CA LEU A 114 -4.96 -4.86 -2.73
C LEU A 114 -4.36 -5.58 -3.96
N ILE A 115 -3.43 -6.50 -3.74
CA ILE A 115 -2.71 -7.19 -4.81
C ILE A 115 -3.63 -8.19 -5.55
N THR A 116 -4.51 -8.87 -4.82
CA THR A 116 -5.31 -9.99 -5.34
C THR A 116 -6.69 -9.57 -5.83
N LYS A 117 -7.33 -8.54 -5.25
CA LYS A 117 -8.65 -8.07 -5.70
C LYS A 117 -8.62 -7.38 -7.08
N GLY A 118 -7.45 -7.08 -7.62
CA GLY A 118 -7.28 -6.65 -9.01
C GLY A 118 -7.27 -7.79 -10.03
N GLY A 119 -7.30 -9.06 -9.60
CA GLY A 119 -7.09 -10.24 -10.44
C GLY A 119 -8.33 -11.09 -10.75
N ASN A 120 -9.55 -10.54 -10.67
CA ASN A 120 -10.72 -11.23 -11.20
C ASN A 120 -10.76 -11.06 -12.73
N HIS A 121 -9.98 -11.88 -13.43
CA HIS A 121 -10.20 -12.17 -14.83
C HIS A 121 -11.15 -13.36 -14.92
N ASP A 122 -12.45 -13.08 -14.97
CA ASP A 122 -13.43 -13.97 -15.60
C ASP A 122 -13.57 -13.60 -17.08
#